data_AF-A0A9X0SNR9-F1
#
_entry.id   AF-A0A9X0SNR9-F1
#
_cell.length_a   1.000
_cell.length_b   1.000
_cell.length_c   1.000
_cell.angle_alpha   90.00
_cell.angle_beta   90.00
_cell.angle_gamma   90.00
#
_symmetry.space_group_name_H-M   'P 1'
#
loop_
_entity.id
_entity.type
_entity.pdbx_description
1 polymer ?
#
loop_
_entity_poly.entity_id
_entity_poly.type
_entity_poly.pdbx_seq_one_letter_code
_entity_poly.pdbx_strand_id
1 'polypeptide(L)' 'MEYENKTYTYKINKHWITDSEDRTVIVEKSEPTLTLTTCYPFDYIGDAPDRYIIESSLLSIR' A
#
# COMPACT_ATOMS: atom_id res chain seq x y z
N MET A 1 -1.07 -7.82 9.45
CA MET A 1 -0.72 -6.67 10.29
C MET A 1 -1.14 -6.99 11.71
N GLU A 2 -0.28 -6.76 12.69
CA GLU A 2 -0.65 -6.87 14.11
C GLU A 2 -0.84 -5.47 14.69
N TYR A 3 -1.95 -5.26 15.39
CA TYR A 3 -2.26 -3.99 16.06
C TYR A 3 -3.19 -4.26 17.24
N GLU A 4 -2.88 -3.71 18.42
CA GLU A 4 -3.67 -3.90 19.66
C GLU A 4 -4.03 -5.37 19.96
N ASN A 5 -3.03 -6.27 19.92
CA ASN A 5 -3.19 -7.72 20.11
C ASN A 5 -4.18 -8.40 19.13
N LYS A 6 -4.49 -7.77 18.00
CA LYS A 6 -5.30 -8.34 16.91
C LYS A 6 -4.47 -8.54 15.66
N THR A 7 -4.74 -9.61 14.94
CA THR A 7 -4.15 -9.92 13.63
C THR A 7 -5.13 -9.59 12.52
N TYR A 8 -4.76 -8.61 11.70
CA TYR A 8 -5.49 -8.21 10.49
C TYR A 8 -4.87 -8.92 9.28
N THR A 9 -5.69 -9.73 8.61
CA THR A 9 -5.32 -10.46 7.39
C THR A 9 -5.88 -9.75 6.18
N TYR A 10 -5.05 -9.51 5.16
CA TYR A 10 -5.43 -8.80 3.93
C TYR A 10 -5.18 -9.66 2.70
N LYS A 11 -5.94 -9.41 1.63
CA LYS A 11 -5.72 -9.98 0.29
C LYS A 11 -5.25 -8.89 -0.66
N ILE A 12 -4.14 -9.13 -1.34
CA ILE A 12 -3.68 -8.24 -2.42
C ILE A 12 -4.68 -8.33 -3.57
N ASN A 13 -5.16 -7.17 -4.00
CA ASN A 13 -6.11 -7.06 -5.11
C ASN A 13 -5.41 -6.58 -6.39
N LYS A 14 -4.54 -5.58 -6.27
CA LYS A 14 -3.76 -5.03 -7.38
C LYS A 14 -2.47 -4.39 -6.88
N HIS A 15 -1.52 -4.26 -7.80
CA HIS A 15 -0.30 -3.49 -7.60
C HIS A 15 0.04 -2.74 -8.89
N TRP A 16 0.69 -1.59 -8.76
CA TRP A 16 1.13 -0.78 -9.90
C TRP A 16 2.27 0.16 -9.50
N ILE A 17 2.87 0.82 -10.48
CA ILE A 17 3.89 1.84 -10.29
C ILE A 17 3.27 3.19 -10.67
N THR A 18 3.51 4.23 -9.87
CA THR A 18 3.13 5.61 -10.18
C THR A 18 4.23 6.59 -9.82
N ASP A 19 4.11 7.83 -10.26
CA ASP A 19 5.04 8.94 -9.96
C ASP A 19 5.04 9.27 -8.45
N SER A 20 6.17 9.70 -7.90
CA SER A 20 6.31 10.02 -6.48
C SER A 20 5.36 11.11 -5.98
N GLU A 21 4.95 12.02 -6.86
CA GLU A 21 4.04 13.12 -6.54
C GLU A 21 2.56 12.78 -6.78
N ASP A 22 2.24 11.56 -7.23
CA ASP A 22 0.87 11.12 -7.45
C ASP A 22 0.11 10.89 -6.12
N ARG A 23 -0.67 11.90 -5.73
CA ARG A 23 -1.51 11.88 -4.53
C ARG A 23 -2.83 11.13 -4.70
N THR A 24 -3.16 10.65 -5.90
CA THR A 24 -4.41 9.88 -6.13
C THR A 24 -4.40 8.52 -5.44
N VAL A 25 -3.23 8.06 -4.98
CA VAL A 25 -3.06 6.83 -4.20
C VAL A 25 -3.54 6.99 -2.75
N ILE A 26 -3.30 8.15 -2.13
CA ILE A 26 -3.56 8.41 -0.70
C ILE A 26 -4.88 9.16 -0.56
N VAL A 27 -5.96 8.44 -0.84
CA VAL A 27 -7.33 8.95 -0.78
C VAL A 27 -8.17 8.10 0.16
N GLU A 28 -9.25 8.68 0.69
CA GLU A 28 -10.23 7.92 1.45
C GLU A 28 -10.78 6.77 0.61
N LYS A 29 -10.95 5.61 1.26
CA LYS A 29 -11.51 4.40 0.66
C LYS A 29 -12.79 4.06 1.40
N SER A 30 -13.84 3.73 0.66
CA SER A 30 -15.15 3.37 1.24
C SER A 30 -15.13 2.04 2.00
N GLU A 31 -14.16 1.17 1.68
CA GLU A 31 -13.99 -0.15 2.28
C GLU A 31 -12.64 -0.24 3.02
N PRO A 32 -12.53 -1.08 4.06
CA PRO A 32 -11.27 -1.34 4.76
C PRO A 32 -10.16 -1.80 3.81
N THR A 33 -9.29 -0.86 3.46
CA THR A 33 -8.25 -1.03 2.44
C THR A 33 -6.90 -0.70 3.03
N LEU A 34 -5.94 -1.61 2.83
CA LEU A 34 -4.53 -1.37 3.14
C LEU A 34 -3.81 -1.03 1.84
N THR A 35 -3.28 0.19 1.76
CA THR A 35 -2.39 0.63 0.68
C THR A 35 -0.96 0.65 1.19
N LEU A 36 -0.08 -0.18 0.64
CA LEU A 36 1.36 -0.12 0.88
C LEU A 36 2.03 0.68 -0.22
N THR A 37 2.82 1.68 0.16
CA THR A 37 3.58 2.54 -0.76
C THR A 37 5.06 2.43 -0.43
N THR A 38 5.90 2.14 -1.43
CA THR A 38 7.37 2.10 -1.27
C THR A 38 8.07 2.65 -2.50
N CYS A 39 9.37 2.97 -2.41
CA CYS A 39 10.15 3.53 -3.51
C CYS A 39 10.32 2.53 -4.67
N TYR A 40 10.34 3.07 -5.89
CA TYR A 40 10.67 2.35 -7.11
C TYR A 40 11.56 3.22 -8.02
N PRO A 41 12.58 2.67 -8.71
CA PRO A 41 13.05 1.27 -8.66
C PRO A 41 13.63 0.85 -7.31
N PHE A 42 13.58 -0.44 -6.98
CA PHE A 42 13.96 -0.94 -5.65
C PHE A 42 15.44 -0.75 -5.30
N ASP A 43 16.31 -0.69 -6.31
CA ASP A 43 17.76 -0.51 -6.12
C ASP A 43 18.20 0.96 -6.19
N TYR A 44 17.25 1.90 -6.25
CA TYR A 44 17.57 3.33 -6.33
C TYR A 44 18.01 3.89 -4.96
N ILE A 45 19.13 4.61 -4.94
CA ILE A 45 19.64 5.29 -3.75
C ILE A 45 19.29 6.78 -3.86
N GLY A 46 18.42 7.26 -2.96
CA GLY A 46 17.96 8.66 -2.93
C GLY A 46 16.44 8.76 -3.03
N ASP A 47 15.94 9.94 -3.43
CA ASP A 47 14.53 10.13 -3.74
C ASP A 47 14.19 9.45 -5.06
N ALA A 48 13.70 8.22 -4.96
CA ALA A 48 13.30 7.46 -6.12
C ALA A 48 12.16 8.19 -6.86
N PRO A 49 12.18 8.23 -8.21
CA PRO A 49 11.20 8.98 -8.98
C PRO A 49 9.79 8.38 -8.89
N ASP A 50 9.69 7.06 -8.65
CA ASP A 50 8.42 6.35 -8.67
C ASP A 50 8.11 5.68 -7.32
N ARG A 51 6.87 5.21 -7.20
CA ARG A 51 6.36 4.47 -6.06
C ARG A 51 5.72 3.17 -6.51
N TYR A 52 6.09 2.07 -5.88
CA TYR A 52 5.41 0.79 -6.00
C TYR A 52 4.25 0.73 -5.00
N ILE A 53 3.04 0.58 -5.52
CA ILE A 53 1.80 0.60 -4.75
C ILE A 53 1.21 -0.80 -4.72
N ILE A 54 0.76 -1.24 -3.54
CA ILE A 54 -0.01 -2.46 -3.35
C ILE A 54 -1.32 -2.08 -2.65
N GLU A 55 -2.46 -2.38 -3.27
CA GLU A 55 -3.79 -2.18 -2.68
C GLU A 55 -4.39 -3.54 -2.28
N SER A 56 -4.82 -3.64 -1.02
CA SER A 56 -5.30 -4.89 -0.42
C SER A 56 -6.59 -4.68 0.37
N SER A 57 -7.54 -5.61 0.28
CA SER A 57 -8.78 -5.59 1.07
C SER A 57 -8.65 -6.45 2.34
N LEU A 58 -9.31 -6.03 3.41
CA LEU A 58 -9.35 -6.78 4.66
C LEU A 58 -10.13 -8.10 4.49
N LEU A 59 -9.53 -9.21 4.88
CA LEU A 59 -10.16 -10.54 4.87
C LEU A 59 -10.72 -10.93 6.23
N SER A 60 -9.95 -10.74 7.30
CA SER A 60 -10.35 -11.14 8.65
C SER A 60 -9.55 -10.42 9.72
N ILE A 61 -10.15 -10.27 10.90
CA ILE A 61 -9.50 -9.84 12.13
C ILE A 61 -9.55 -11.02 13.10
N ARG A 62 -8.42 -11.37 13.70
CA ARG A 62 -8.30 -12.43 14.72
C ARG A 62 -7.76 -11.86 16.02
#